data_AF-A0A1M6HLZ0-F1
#
_entry.id   AF-A0A1M6HLZ0-F1
#
_cell.length_a   1.000
_cell.length_b   1.000
_cell.length_c   1.000
_cell.angle_alpha   90.00
_cell.angle_beta   90.00
_cell.angle_gamma   90.00
#
_symmetry.space_group_name_H-M   'P 1'
#
loop_
_entity.id
_entity.type
_entity.pdbx_description
1 polymer ?
#
loop_
_entity_poly.entity_id
_entity_poly.type
_entity_poly.pdbx_seq_one_letter_code
_entity_poly.pdbx_strand_id
1 'polypeptide(L)'
;MNVIEPKYKYKEIEKVFEKLISGNVELTEHFTKEVDLSDYNQKDNIPYVDIGSISRFIVEKKIENETSDLGLFFENVEEIYKNGDKDVRNFIVVGLFEGIQNIGGEEIEYYKSFNQWLKPETQEAWNRIIDYWEGTEWRISKDERKKREKETQKILNKKK
;
A
#
# COMPACT_ATOMS: atom_id res chain seq x y z
N MET A 1 13.73 15.80 25.13
CA MET A 1 13.22 15.29 23.84
C MET A 1 11.85 15.89 23.64
N ASN A 2 11.65 16.72 22.60
CA ASN A 2 10.30 17.17 22.27
C ASN A 2 9.58 15.98 21.63
N VAL A 3 8.57 15.46 22.32
CA VAL A 3 7.64 14.50 21.72
C VAL A 3 6.80 15.30 20.74
N ILE A 4 7.07 15.17 19.45
CA ILE A 4 6.23 15.74 18.42
C ILE A 4 4.95 14.91 18.40
N GLU A 5 3.82 15.52 18.73
CA GLU A 5 2.53 14.83 18.64
C GLU A 5 2.25 14.42 17.19
N PRO A 6 1.74 13.20 16.97
CA PRO A 6 1.28 12.79 15.65
C PRO A 6 0.17 13.71 15.13
N LYS A 7 0.28 14.13 13.86
CA LYS A 7 -0.75 14.88 13.13
C LYS A 7 -1.98 14.01 12.86
N TYR A 8 -1.76 12.74 12.54
CA TYR A 8 -2.83 11.77 12.28
C TYR A 8 -2.90 10.77 13.42
N LYS A 9 -4.09 10.57 13.97
CA LYS A 9 -4.33 9.65 15.08
C LYS A 9 -5.40 8.66 14.68
N TYR A 10 -5.24 7.38 15.03
CA TYR A 10 -6.19 6.37 14.58
C TYR A 10 -7.59 6.58 15.17
N LYS A 11 -7.70 7.23 16.33
CA LYS A 11 -8.98 7.65 16.92
C LYS A 11 -9.72 8.75 16.12
N GLU A 12 -9.05 9.38 15.16
CA GLU A 12 -9.54 10.44 14.26
C GLU A 12 -9.34 9.97 12.80
N ILE A 13 -9.74 8.72 12.53
CA ILE A 13 -9.47 8.02 11.27
C ILE A 13 -10.14 8.68 10.06
N GLU A 14 -11.24 9.40 10.27
CA GLU A 14 -11.90 10.20 9.26
C GLU A 14 -10.94 11.21 8.62
N LYS A 15 -10.03 11.82 9.41
CA LYS A 15 -9.01 12.76 8.89
C LYS A 15 -7.96 12.06 8.04
N VAL A 16 -7.71 10.77 8.29
CA VAL A 16 -6.84 9.95 7.45
C VAL A 16 -7.51 9.71 6.10
N PHE A 17 -8.79 9.33 6.09
CA PHE A 17 -9.55 9.16 4.85
C PHE A 17 -9.67 10.45 4.05
N GLU A 18 -10.04 11.57 4.70
CA GLU A 18 -10.09 12.90 4.08
C GLU A 18 -8.77 13.22 3.38
N LYS A 19 -7.64 12.95 4.04
CA LYS A 19 -6.32 13.19 3.46
C LYS A 19 -6.00 12.22 2.32
N LEU A 20 -6.33 10.94 2.44
CA LEU A 20 -6.09 9.95 1.37
C LEU A 20 -6.79 10.35 0.06
N ILE A 21 -8.04 10.80 0.15
CA ILE A 21 -8.84 11.16 -1.03
C ILE A 21 -8.60 12.61 -1.50
N SER A 22 -7.99 13.46 -0.66
CA SER A 22 -7.81 14.88 -0.96
C SER A 22 -7.04 15.14 -2.26
N GLY A 23 -7.56 16.08 -3.06
CA GLY A 23 -6.95 16.49 -4.33
C GLY A 23 -7.16 15.51 -5.49
N ASN A 24 -7.86 14.39 -5.26
CA ASN A 24 -8.30 13.48 -6.31
C ASN A 24 -9.83 13.43 -6.33
N VAL A 25 -10.44 14.12 -7.30
CA VAL A 25 -11.90 14.25 -7.41
C VAL A 25 -12.57 12.89 -7.63
N GLU A 26 -12.02 12.07 -8.51
CA GLU A 26 -12.62 10.78 -8.86
C GLU A 26 -12.55 9.80 -7.69
N LEU A 27 -11.41 9.73 -6.99
CA LEU A 27 -11.28 8.93 -5.78
C LEU A 27 -12.21 9.43 -4.66
N THR A 28 -12.34 10.76 -4.52
CA THR A 28 -13.28 11.35 -3.56
C THR A 28 -14.70 10.88 -3.88
N GLU A 29 -15.15 11.06 -5.12
CA GLU A 29 -16.48 10.64 -5.56
C GLU A 29 -16.68 9.12 -5.44
N HIS A 30 -15.67 8.31 -5.73
CA HIS A 30 -15.72 6.86 -5.57
C HIS A 30 -15.95 6.49 -4.11
N PHE A 31 -15.11 7.00 -3.21
CA PHE A 31 -15.13 6.63 -1.80
C PHE A 31 -16.39 7.14 -1.08
N THR A 32 -16.80 8.39 -1.33
CA THR A 32 -17.95 8.99 -0.64
C THR A 32 -19.31 8.48 -1.12
N LYS A 33 -19.35 7.63 -2.17
CA LYS A 33 -20.58 6.89 -2.53
C LYS A 33 -20.91 5.80 -1.51
N GLU A 34 -19.89 5.25 -0.86
CA GLU A 34 -20.01 4.11 0.04
C GLU A 34 -19.82 4.52 1.50
N VAL A 35 -19.05 5.57 1.76
CA VAL A 35 -18.65 6.00 3.10
C VAL A 35 -19.02 7.47 3.35
N ASP A 36 -19.87 7.73 4.33
CA ASP A 36 -20.16 9.09 4.79
C ASP A 36 -19.13 9.53 5.85
N LEU A 37 -18.20 10.40 5.43
CA LEU A 37 -17.16 10.92 6.33
C LEU A 37 -17.68 11.94 7.36
N SER A 38 -18.87 12.51 7.16
CA SER A 38 -19.39 13.58 8.05
C SER A 38 -19.91 13.07 9.40
N ASP A 39 -20.35 11.82 9.45
CA ASP A 39 -20.81 11.11 10.67
C ASP A 39 -19.95 9.87 10.95
N TYR A 40 -18.74 9.83 10.40
CA TYR A 40 -17.88 8.65 10.49
C TYR A 40 -17.43 8.41 11.92
N ASN A 41 -17.73 7.21 12.42
CA ASN A 41 -17.33 6.78 13.73
C ASN A 41 -17.03 5.27 13.76
N GLN A 42 -16.10 4.87 14.62
CA GLN A 42 -15.63 3.47 14.72
C GLN A 42 -16.60 2.51 15.43
N LYS A 43 -17.78 2.99 15.88
CA LYS A 43 -18.83 2.10 16.42
C LYS A 43 -19.69 1.55 15.31
N ASP A 44 -19.99 2.39 14.31
CA ASP A 44 -20.90 2.06 13.22
C ASP A 44 -20.13 1.69 11.93
N ASN A 45 -18.86 2.08 11.82
CA ASN A 45 -18.00 1.85 10.65
C ASN A 45 -16.77 1.01 11.00
N ILE A 46 -16.22 0.32 10.01
CA ILE A 46 -15.05 -0.55 10.15
C ILE A 46 -13.94 -0.05 9.22
N PRO A 47 -12.98 0.77 9.71
CA PRO A 47 -12.00 1.44 8.85
C PRO A 47 -11.20 0.52 7.95
N TYR A 48 -10.86 -0.68 8.43
CA TYR A 48 -10.13 -1.68 7.67
C TYR A 48 -10.93 -2.28 6.50
N VAL A 49 -12.26 -2.27 6.59
CA VAL A 49 -13.14 -2.64 5.47
C VAL A 49 -13.24 -1.47 4.50
N ASP A 50 -13.44 -0.25 5.03
CA ASP A 50 -13.66 0.95 4.21
C ASP A 50 -12.44 1.30 3.35
N ILE A 51 -11.22 1.19 3.87
CA ILE A 51 -9.99 1.43 3.09
C ILE A 51 -9.80 0.43 1.94
N GLY A 52 -10.51 -0.70 1.96
CA GLY A 52 -10.58 -1.63 0.85
C GLY A 52 -11.18 -1.01 -0.41
N SER A 53 -12.12 -0.07 -0.28
CA SER A 53 -12.70 0.69 -1.40
C SER A 53 -11.62 1.54 -2.10
N ILE A 54 -10.81 2.26 -1.32
CA ILE A 54 -9.64 3.01 -1.84
C ILE A 54 -8.63 2.06 -2.49
N SER A 55 -8.31 0.94 -1.86
CA SER A 55 -7.35 -0.04 -2.40
C SER A 55 -7.80 -0.57 -3.77
N ARG A 56 -9.10 -0.85 -3.92
CA ARG A 56 -9.71 -1.31 -5.17
C ARG A 56 -9.59 -0.26 -6.27
N PHE A 57 -9.96 0.99 -5.97
CA PHE A 57 -9.83 2.10 -6.91
C PHE A 57 -8.40 2.25 -7.44
N ILE A 58 -7.39 2.18 -6.56
CA ILE A 58 -5.98 2.32 -6.97
C ILE A 58 -5.53 1.16 -7.88
N VAL A 59 -5.99 -0.06 -7.59
CA VAL A 59 -5.72 -1.23 -8.44
C VAL A 59 -6.39 -1.10 -9.81
N GLU A 60 -7.66 -0.71 -9.86
CA GLU A 60 -8.41 -0.50 -11.11
C GLU A 60 -7.72 0.55 -11.99
N LYS A 61 -7.38 1.71 -11.44
CA LYS A 61 -6.63 2.75 -12.16
C LYS A 61 -5.27 2.26 -12.67
N LYS A 62 -4.60 1.40 -11.91
CA LYS A 62 -3.34 0.82 -12.35
C LYS A 62 -3.52 -0.16 -13.51
N ILE A 63 -4.57 -0.98 -13.51
CA ILE A 63 -4.91 -1.92 -14.58
C ILE A 63 -5.29 -1.17 -15.87
N GLU A 64 -6.09 -0.12 -15.74
CA GLU A 64 -6.53 0.73 -16.86
C GLU A 64 -5.44 1.68 -17.38
N ASN A 65 -4.30 1.72 -16.69
CA ASN A 65 -3.18 2.62 -16.96
C ASN A 65 -3.54 4.12 -16.84
N GLU A 66 -4.63 4.43 -16.14
CA GLU A 66 -5.11 5.77 -15.80
C GLU A 66 -4.42 6.28 -14.52
N THR A 67 -3.13 6.62 -14.65
CA THR A 67 -2.24 6.79 -13.49
C THR A 67 -1.83 8.23 -13.19
N SER A 68 -2.48 9.22 -13.83
CA SER A 68 -2.18 10.66 -13.67
C SER A 68 -2.20 11.12 -12.21
N ASP A 69 -3.16 10.64 -11.44
CA ASP A 69 -3.43 11.14 -10.09
C ASP A 69 -2.83 10.25 -8.98
N LEU A 70 -2.20 9.14 -9.34
CA LEU A 70 -1.55 8.25 -8.37
C LEU A 70 -0.36 8.92 -7.67
N GLY A 71 0.34 9.83 -8.34
CA GLY A 71 1.45 10.57 -7.74
C GLY A 71 1.02 11.36 -6.50
N LEU A 72 -0.07 12.12 -6.62
CA LEU A 72 -0.63 12.89 -5.51
C LEU A 72 -1.18 11.99 -4.40
N PHE A 73 -1.83 10.88 -4.77
CA PHE A 73 -2.31 9.89 -3.80
C PHE A 73 -1.16 9.37 -2.93
N PHE A 74 -0.07 8.88 -3.53
CA PHE A 74 1.07 8.37 -2.76
C PHE A 74 1.85 9.46 -2.00
N GLU A 75 1.77 10.73 -2.42
CA GLU A 75 2.22 11.88 -1.61
C GLU A 75 1.41 12.03 -0.32
N ASN A 76 0.09 11.91 -0.41
CA ASN A 76 -0.78 11.93 0.76
C ASN A 76 -0.49 10.74 1.68
N VAL A 77 -0.30 9.54 1.12
CA VAL A 77 0.05 8.33 1.90
C VAL A 77 1.35 8.52 2.68
N GLU A 78 2.39 9.11 2.06
CA GLU A 78 3.66 9.41 2.72
C GLU A 78 3.49 10.41 3.87
N GLU A 79 2.74 11.49 3.65
CA GLU A 79 2.47 12.49 4.67
C GLU A 79 1.74 11.88 5.87
N ILE A 80 0.73 11.05 5.62
CA ILE A 80 -0.03 10.33 6.65
C ILE A 80 0.90 9.40 7.40
N TYR A 81 1.68 8.57 6.71
CA TYR A 81 2.53 7.57 7.33
C TYR A 81 3.57 8.20 8.26
N LYS A 82 4.25 9.26 7.80
CA LYS A 82 5.28 9.95 8.60
C LYS A 82 4.73 10.60 9.85
N ASN A 83 3.58 11.26 9.71
CA ASN A 83 3.00 12.07 10.78
C ASN A 83 1.88 11.34 11.55
N GLY A 84 1.65 10.07 11.25
CA GLY A 84 0.69 9.22 11.93
C GLY A 84 1.23 8.59 13.20
N ASP A 85 0.34 8.32 14.14
CA ASP A 85 0.64 7.45 15.27
C ASP A 85 0.91 6.00 14.81
N LYS A 86 1.30 5.14 15.76
CA LYS A 86 1.63 3.75 15.46
C LYS A 86 0.47 3.02 14.75
N ASP A 87 -0.76 3.30 15.16
CA ASP A 87 -1.94 2.61 14.66
C ASP A 87 -2.31 3.09 13.26
N VAL A 88 -2.16 4.38 12.95
CA VAL A 88 -2.27 4.93 11.59
C VAL A 88 -1.22 4.32 10.66
N ARG A 89 0.03 4.20 11.11
CA ARG A 89 1.08 3.55 10.29
C ARG A 89 0.74 2.10 9.99
N ASN A 90 0.23 1.37 10.99
CA ASN A 90 -0.23 0.00 10.81
C ASN A 90 -1.44 -0.06 9.87
N PHE A 91 -2.36 0.90 9.97
CA PHE A 91 -3.52 1.02 9.11
C PHE A 91 -3.14 1.26 7.64
N ILE A 92 -2.14 2.10 7.36
CA ILE A 92 -1.62 2.28 5.99
C ILE A 92 -0.99 0.97 5.48
N VAL A 93 -0.18 0.28 6.29
CA VAL A 93 0.49 -0.95 5.83
C VAL A 93 -0.49 -2.09 5.62
N VAL A 94 -1.30 -2.41 6.62
CA VAL A 94 -2.19 -3.58 6.60
C VAL A 94 -3.50 -3.27 5.87
N GLY A 95 -4.05 -2.07 6.06
CA GLY A 95 -5.32 -1.70 5.43
C GLY A 95 -5.15 -1.37 3.95
N LEU A 96 -4.21 -0.48 3.62
CA LEU A 96 -4.02 -0.01 2.23
C LEU A 96 -3.05 -0.89 1.44
N PHE A 97 -1.83 -1.11 1.94
CA PHE A 97 -0.81 -1.78 1.13
C PHE A 97 -1.11 -3.26 0.90
N GLU A 98 -1.43 -3.99 1.97
CA GLU A 98 -1.87 -5.38 1.84
C GLU A 98 -3.19 -5.48 1.04
N GLY A 99 -4.09 -4.50 1.19
CA GLY A 99 -5.30 -4.39 0.36
C GLY A 99 -4.99 -4.31 -1.14
N ILE A 100 -4.07 -3.42 -1.55
CA ILE A 100 -3.62 -3.30 -2.94
C ILE A 100 -3.00 -4.62 -3.43
N GLN A 101 -2.18 -5.28 -2.61
CA GLN A 101 -1.55 -6.55 -2.97
C GLN A 101 -2.58 -7.66 -3.18
N ASN A 102 -3.52 -7.80 -2.25
CA ASN A 102 -4.57 -8.82 -2.29
C ASN A 102 -5.54 -8.62 -3.47
N ILE A 103 -5.89 -7.37 -3.78
CA ILE A 103 -6.81 -7.06 -4.89
C ILE A 103 -6.06 -7.15 -6.23
N GLY A 104 -4.83 -6.63 -6.32
CA GLY A 104 -4.03 -6.66 -7.54
C GLY A 104 -3.57 -8.08 -7.92
N GLY A 105 -3.37 -8.95 -6.93
CA GLY A 105 -3.10 -10.38 -7.10
C GLY A 105 -2.09 -10.68 -8.20
N GLU A 106 -2.47 -11.52 -9.15
CA GLU A 106 -1.66 -11.89 -10.32
C GLU A 106 -1.75 -10.88 -11.48
N GLU A 107 -2.72 -9.97 -11.45
CA GLU A 107 -2.96 -9.00 -12.54
C GLU A 107 -1.92 -7.87 -12.55
N ILE A 108 -1.31 -7.58 -11.40
CA ILE A 108 -0.29 -6.53 -11.25
C ILE A 108 0.99 -7.13 -10.68
N GLU A 109 2.16 -6.86 -11.29
CA GLU A 109 3.46 -7.08 -10.65
C GLU A 109 3.67 -6.05 -9.52
N TYR A 110 2.92 -6.17 -8.43
CA TYR A 110 2.80 -5.17 -7.37
C TYR A 110 4.15 -4.90 -6.67
N TYR A 111 5.09 -5.85 -6.75
CA TYR A 111 6.49 -5.71 -6.32
C TYR A 111 7.19 -4.46 -6.84
N LYS A 112 6.81 -3.97 -8.02
CA LYS A 112 7.49 -2.87 -8.70
C LYS A 112 6.56 -1.84 -9.30
N SER A 113 5.31 -2.23 -9.55
CA SER A 113 4.35 -1.44 -10.32
C SER A 113 4.04 -0.06 -9.72
N PHE A 114 4.26 0.12 -8.41
CA PHE A 114 4.01 1.38 -7.70
C PHE A 114 5.28 2.14 -7.30
N ASN A 115 6.49 1.62 -7.59
CA ASN A 115 7.76 2.19 -7.11
C ASN A 115 8.00 3.64 -7.58
N GLN A 116 7.43 4.04 -8.71
CA GLN A 116 7.59 5.40 -9.22
C GLN A 116 6.81 6.46 -8.42
N TRP A 117 5.79 6.05 -7.66
CA TRP A 117 4.95 6.95 -6.86
C TRP A 117 5.22 6.85 -5.36
N LEU A 118 5.59 5.65 -4.89
CA LEU A 118 5.99 5.43 -3.50
C LEU A 118 7.13 6.37 -3.11
N LYS A 119 7.00 7.01 -1.95
CA LYS A 119 7.99 7.92 -1.39
C LYS A 119 8.88 7.17 -0.39
N PRO A 120 9.97 7.74 0.14
CA PRO A 120 11.00 6.96 0.83
C PRO A 120 10.49 6.08 1.99
N GLU A 121 9.69 6.62 2.91
CA GLU A 121 9.24 5.87 4.11
C GLU A 121 8.19 4.83 3.74
N THR A 122 7.25 5.21 2.88
CA THR A 122 6.21 4.31 2.35
C THR A 122 6.76 3.23 1.44
N GLN A 123 7.80 3.50 0.65
CA GLN A 123 8.52 2.50 -0.13
C GLN A 123 9.21 1.48 0.77
N GLU A 124 9.83 1.93 1.86
CA GLU A 124 10.43 1.03 2.83
C GLU A 124 9.36 0.15 3.51
N ALA A 125 8.24 0.74 3.92
CA ALA A 125 7.10 0.02 4.48
C ALA A 125 6.49 -0.98 3.48
N TRP A 126 6.28 -0.59 2.23
CA TRP A 126 5.81 -1.43 1.13
C TRP A 126 6.73 -2.64 0.93
N ASN A 127 8.04 -2.39 0.84
CA ASN A 127 9.01 -3.46 0.66
C ASN A 127 9.04 -4.43 1.86
N ARG A 128 8.89 -3.92 3.09
CA ARG A 128 8.86 -4.74 4.30
C ARG A 128 7.64 -5.67 4.36
N ILE A 129 6.47 -5.18 3.98
CA ILE A 129 5.26 -6.04 3.98
C ILE A 129 5.34 -7.11 2.89
N ILE A 130 5.94 -6.80 1.74
CA ILE A 130 6.22 -7.83 0.71
C ILE A 130 7.24 -8.84 1.23
N ASP A 131 8.35 -8.39 1.84
CA ASP A 131 9.36 -9.30 2.40
C ASP A 131 8.76 -10.24 3.46
N TYR A 132 7.78 -9.74 4.23
CA TYR A 132 7.09 -10.51 5.25
C TYR A 132 6.27 -11.65 4.65
N TRP A 133 5.53 -11.40 3.56
CA TRP A 133 4.67 -12.40 2.93
C TRP A 133 5.39 -13.31 1.94
N GLU A 134 6.28 -12.74 1.13
CA GLU A 134 6.87 -13.40 -0.04
C GLU A 134 8.34 -13.81 0.17
N GLY A 135 8.92 -13.47 1.32
CA GLY A 135 10.36 -13.54 1.54
C GLY A 135 11.12 -12.51 0.69
N THR A 136 12.44 -12.64 0.57
CA THR A 136 13.27 -11.61 -0.09
C THR A 136 13.63 -11.94 -1.54
N GLU A 137 13.18 -13.06 -2.09
CA GLU A 137 13.60 -13.51 -3.43
C GLU A 137 13.07 -12.59 -4.54
N TRP A 138 11.93 -11.93 -4.32
CA TRP A 138 11.34 -10.97 -5.27
C TRP A 138 12.29 -9.82 -5.63
N ARG A 139 13.22 -9.47 -4.73
CA ARG A 139 14.20 -8.39 -4.89
C ARG A 139 15.32 -8.71 -5.88
N ILE A 140 15.55 -10.00 -6.12
CA ILE A 140 16.63 -10.48 -6.98
C ILE A 140 16.16 -10.43 -8.43
N SER A 141 17.06 -10.08 -9.35
CA SER A 141 16.75 -10.04 -10.78
C SER A 141 16.37 -11.44 -11.31
N LYS A 142 15.54 -11.48 -12.36
CA LYS A 142 15.17 -12.75 -13.01
C LYS A 142 16.40 -13.55 -13.48
N ASP A 143 17.45 -12.86 -13.91
CA ASP A 143 18.68 -13.50 -14.39
C ASP A 143 19.50 -14.12 -13.25
N GLU A 144 19.59 -13.43 -12.11
CA GLU A 144 20.23 -13.98 -10.92
C GLU A 144 19.47 -15.18 -10.35
N ARG A 145 18.13 -15.17 -10.37
CA ARG A 145 17.32 -16.35 -9.99
C ARG A 145 17.61 -17.54 -10.90
N LYS A 146 17.57 -17.34 -12.22
CA LYS A 146 17.91 -18.39 -13.21
C LYS A 146 19.32 -18.94 -13.02
N LYS A 147 20.28 -18.08 -12.65
CA LYS A 147 21.66 -18.50 -12.34
C LYS A 147 21.69 -19.41 -11.11
N ARG A 148 21.03 -19.02 -10.01
CA ARG A 148 20.94 -19.83 -8.77
C ARG A 148 20.26 -21.18 -9.00
N GLU A 149 19.18 -21.21 -9.79
CA GLU A 149 18.49 -22.45 -10.16
C GLU A 149 19.42 -23.40 -10.93
N LYS A 150 20.14 -22.89 -11.93
CA LYS A 150 21.11 -23.69 -12.70
C LYS A 150 22.25 -24.22 -11.82
N GLU A 151 22.75 -23.42 -10.88
CA GLU A 151 23.79 -23.84 -9.94
C GLU A 151 23.26 -24.92 -8.97
N THR A 152 22.05 -24.75 -8.45
CA THR A 152 21.38 -25.73 -7.57
C THR A 152 21.16 -27.06 -8.31
N GLN A 153 20.69 -27.02 -9.55
CA GLN A 153 20.47 -28.23 -10.36
C GLN A 153 21.80 -28.95 -10.67
N LYS A 154 22.89 -28.22 -10.92
CA LYS A 154 24.22 -28.80 -11.10
C LYS A 154 24.70 -29.52 -9.83
N ILE A 155 24.44 -28.97 -8.65
CA ILE A 155 24.81 -29.59 -7.37
C ILE A 155 23.99 -30.86 -7.14
N LEU A 156 22.67 -30.82 -7.38
CA LEU A 156 21.79 -31.99 -7.24
C LEU A 156 22.17 -33.13 -8.19
N ASN A 157 22.51 -32.81 -9.44
CA ASN A 157 22.90 -33.80 -10.44
C ASN A 157 24.28 -34.44 -10.17
N LYS A 158 25.17 -33.78 -9.41
CA LYS A 158 26.47 -34.34 -9.01
C LYS A 158 26.40 -35.26 -7.79
N LYS A 159 25.28 -35.28 -7.06
CA LYS A 159 25.04 -36.13 -5.88
C LYS A 159 24.31 -37.43 -6.22
N LYS A 160 23.93 -37.63 -7.49
CA LYS A 160 23.42 -38.90 -8.04
C LYS A 160 24.54 -39.63 -8.76
#